data_AF-A0A3D4MBX8-F1
#
_entry.id   AF-A0A3D4MBX8-F1
#
_cell.length_a   1.000
_cell.length_b   1.000
_cell.length_c   1.000
_cell.angle_alpha   90.00
_cell.angle_beta   90.00
_cell.angle_gamma   90.00
#
_symmetry.space_group_name_H-M   'P 1'
#
loop_
_entity.id
_entity.type
_entity.pdbx_description
1 polymer ?
#
loop_
_entity_poly.entity_id
_entity_poly.type
_entity_poly.pdbx_seq_one_letter_code
_entity_poly.pdbx_strand_id
1 'polypeptide(L)'
;WNLPSIRRAPAVPKESAQRRYVIVVDAGHGGVDPGAVSDSGVHEKNITLAIARELRRQLEETGRYKVVMTRDRDVQMRLRDR
;
A
#
# COMPACT_ATOMS: atom_id res chain seq x y z
N TRP A 1 38.28 -37.75 -33.02
CA TRP A 1 38.10 -37.09 -31.70
C TRP A 1 36.66 -36.65 -31.59
N ASN A 2 35.85 -37.32 -30.77
CA ASN A 2 34.42 -37.06 -30.62
C ASN A 2 34.21 -36.34 -29.27
N LEU A 3 33.73 -35.09 -29.27
CA LEU A 3 33.44 -34.38 -28.02
C LEU A 3 32.06 -34.78 -27.50
N PRO A 4 31.88 -35.04 -26.20
CA PRO A 4 30.57 -35.38 -25.66
C PRO A 4 29.64 -34.16 -25.71
N SER A 5 28.39 -34.41 -26.11
CA SER A 5 27.29 -33.45 -26.05
C SER A 5 27.10 -32.96 -24.60
N ILE A 6 27.37 -31.68 -24.35
CA ILE A 6 27.03 -31.04 -23.09
C ILE A 6 25.49 -30.94 -23.05
N ARG A 7 24.86 -31.80 -22.23
CA ARG A 7 23.43 -31.67 -21.92
C ARG A 7 23.20 -30.30 -21.30
N ARG A 8 22.44 -29.44 -21.98
CA ARG A 8 21.95 -28.19 -21.39
C ARG A 8 21.17 -28.55 -20.13
N ALA A 9 21.60 -28.02 -18.99
CA ALA A 9 20.82 -28.06 -17.76
C ALA A 9 19.45 -27.39 -18.02
N PRO A 10 18.37 -27.87 -17.37
CA PRO A 10 17.07 -27.21 -17.47
C PRO A 10 17.21 -25.76 -17.00
N ALA A 11 16.66 -24.83 -17.78
CA ALA A 11 16.62 -23.44 -17.38
C ALA A 11 15.80 -23.31 -16.09
N VAL A 12 16.44 -22.91 -15.01
CA VAL A 12 15.73 -22.52 -13.78
C VAL A 12 14.80 -21.38 -14.16
N PRO A 13 13.49 -21.46 -13.90
CA PRO A 13 12.60 -20.32 -14.13
C PRO A 13 13.14 -19.14 -13.32
N LYS A 14 13.54 -18.06 -14.00
CA LYS A 14 13.71 -16.78 -13.32
C LYS A 14 12.33 -16.30 -12.94
N GLU A 15 11.82 -16.80 -11.83
CA GLU A 15 10.74 -16.16 -11.13
C GLU A 15 11.32 -14.90 -10.49
N SER A 16 11.58 -13.88 -11.32
CA SER A 16 11.65 -12.53 -10.81
C SER A 16 10.21 -12.15 -10.48
N ALA A 17 9.69 -12.67 -9.36
CA ALA A 17 8.58 -12.01 -8.69
C ALA A 17 9.04 -10.56 -8.52
N GLN A 18 8.52 -9.67 -9.37
CA GLN A 18 8.93 -8.28 -9.37
C GLN A 18 8.73 -7.79 -7.94
N ARG A 19 9.84 -7.45 -7.26
CA ARG A 19 9.79 -6.92 -5.89
C ARG A 19 8.93 -5.67 -5.92
N ARG A 20 7.68 -5.79 -5.48
CA ARG A 20 6.77 -4.64 -5.33
C ARG A 20 7.18 -3.87 -4.10
N TYR A 21 7.42 -2.57 -4.26
CA TYR A 21 7.65 -1.70 -3.12
C TYR A 21 6.38 -1.61 -2.28
N VAL A 22 6.55 -1.57 -0.96
CA VAL A 22 5.46 -1.39 -0.01
C VAL A 22 5.36 0.09 0.33
N ILE A 23 4.17 0.67 0.15
CA ILE A 23 3.86 2.04 0.56
C ILE A 23 2.87 1.96 1.73
N VAL A 24 3.18 2.64 2.82
CA VAL A 24 2.25 2.82 3.94
C VAL A 24 1.62 4.21 3.82
N VAL A 25 0.29 4.27 3.85
CA VAL A 25 -0.48 5.51 3.82
C VAL A 25 -1.15 5.72 5.17
N ASP A 26 -0.76 6.77 5.88
CA ASP A 26 -1.41 7.15 7.13
C ASP A 26 -2.64 8.01 6.87
N ALA A 27 -3.82 7.50 7.21
CA ALA A 27 -5.03 8.32 7.22
C ALA A 27 -5.14 8.99 8.61
N GLY A 28 -4.78 10.28 8.69
CA GLY A 28 -4.77 11.02 9.94
C GLY A 28 -6.10 11.00 10.71
N HIS A 29 -6.04 11.18 12.03
CA HIS A 29 -7.19 11.18 12.94
C HIS A 29 -8.03 9.87 12.90
N GLY A 30 -9.28 9.91 13.36
CA GLY A 30 -10.21 8.78 13.33
C GLY A 30 -10.84 8.45 14.69
N GLY A 31 -11.99 7.80 14.66
CA GLY A 31 -12.77 7.49 15.85
C GLY A 31 -13.22 8.77 16.56
N VAL A 32 -12.85 8.90 17.84
CA VAL A 32 -13.21 10.05 18.69
C VAL A 32 -12.40 11.31 18.38
N ASP A 33 -11.29 11.19 17.65
CA ASP A 33 -10.49 12.31 17.19
C ASP A 33 -10.95 12.74 15.79
N PRO A 34 -11.67 13.87 15.65
CA PRO A 34 -12.15 14.34 14.35
C PRO A 34 -11.06 15.01 13.52
N GLY A 35 -9.94 15.42 14.15
CA GLY A 35 -9.01 16.41 13.61
C GLY A 35 -9.63 17.80 13.53
N ALA A 36 -9.21 18.59 12.56
CA ALA A 36 -9.82 19.88 12.27
C ALA A 36 -11.30 19.73 11.88
N VAL A 37 -12.11 20.71 12.27
CA VAL A 37 -13.53 20.80 11.95
C VAL A 37 -13.76 22.11 11.21
N SER A 38 -14.36 22.05 10.02
CA SER A 38 -14.73 23.26 9.27
C SER A 38 -15.92 23.98 9.92
N ASP A 39 -16.13 25.25 9.56
CA ASP A 39 -17.31 26.03 10.00
C ASP A 39 -18.65 25.37 9.62
N SER A 40 -18.65 24.55 8.58
CA SER A 40 -19.80 23.76 8.12
C SER A 40 -19.91 22.37 8.77
N GLY A 41 -19.04 22.02 9.72
CA GLY A 41 -19.07 20.75 10.46
C GLY A 41 -18.39 19.57 9.75
N VAL A 42 -17.56 19.80 8.74
CA VAL A 42 -16.81 18.72 8.08
C VAL A 42 -15.60 18.34 8.91
N HIS A 43 -15.46 17.06 9.23
CA HIS A 43 -14.34 16.53 9.99
C HIS A 43 -13.18 16.09 9.09
N GLU A 44 -11.96 16.51 9.44
CA GLU A 44 -10.73 16.14 8.76
C GLU A 44 -10.54 14.62 8.61
N LYS A 45 -10.91 13.84 9.64
CA LYS A 45 -10.82 12.37 9.60
C LYS A 45 -11.54 11.72 8.42
N ASN A 46 -12.60 12.35 7.92
CA ASN A 46 -13.39 11.86 6.80
C ASN A 46 -12.68 12.16 5.47
N ILE A 47 -12.13 13.37 5.34
CA ILE A 47 -11.40 13.81 4.16
C ILE A 47 -10.12 12.98 3.99
N THR A 48 -9.34 12.85 5.07
CA THR A 48 -8.08 12.07 5.06
C THR A 48 -8.31 10.60 4.72
N LEU A 49 -9.37 9.97 5.26
CA LEU A 49 -9.72 8.58 4.91
C LEU A 49 -10.12 8.44 3.44
N ALA A 50 -10.90 9.38 2.91
CA ALA A 50 -11.32 9.37 1.51
C ALA A 50 -10.11 9.51 0.57
N ILE A 51 -9.23 10.47 0.84
CA ILE A 51 -8.00 10.70 0.06
C ILE A 51 -7.08 9.47 0.13
N ALA A 52 -6.88 8.89 1.32
CA ALA A 52 -6.01 7.74 1.49
C ALA A 52 -6.52 6.51 0.71
N ARG A 53 -7.85 6.28 0.69
CA ARG A 53 -8.45 5.19 -0.09
C ARG A 53 -8.28 5.40 -1.59
N GLU A 54 -8.45 6.63 -2.07
CA GLU A 54 -8.31 6.95 -3.48
C GLU A 54 -6.84 6.85 -3.92
N LEU A 55 -5.90 7.33 -3.11
CA LEU A 55 -4.46 7.15 -3.35
C LEU A 55 -4.08 5.66 -3.40
N ARG A 56 -4.59 4.85 -2.47
CA ARG A 56 -4.40 3.39 -2.48
C ARG A 56 -4.86 2.79 -3.80
N ARG A 57 -6.10 3.09 -4.21
CA ARG A 57 -6.69 2.57 -5.46
C ARG A 57 -5.80 2.90 -6.66
N GLN A 58 -5.41 4.17 -6.82
CA GLN A 58 -4.57 4.60 -7.95
C GLN A 58 -3.19 3.94 -7.95
N LEU A 59 -2.55 3.79 -6.79
CA LEU A 59 -1.24 3.15 -6.67
C LEU A 59 -1.30 1.65 -6.97
N GLU A 60 -2.33 0.95 -6.46
CA GLU A 60 -2.53 -0.48 -6.69
C GLU A 60 -2.86 -0.79 -8.16
N GLU A 61 -3.62 0.07 -8.83
CA GLU A 61 -3.96 -0.05 -10.27
C GLU A 61 -2.72 -0.03 -11.17
N THR A 62 -1.62 0.59 -10.74
CA THR A 62 -0.36 0.53 -11.50
C THR A 62 0.27 -0.87 -11.54
N GLY A 63 -0.10 -1.75 -10.61
CA GLY A 63 0.53 -3.06 -10.40
C GLY A 63 1.93 -3.01 -9.79
N ARG A 64 2.51 -1.81 -9.60
CA ARG A 64 3.90 -1.63 -9.14
C ARG A 64 4.07 -1.69 -7.63
N TYR A 65 3.01 -1.38 -6.89
CA TYR A 65 3.06 -1.19 -5.45
C TYR A 65 2.13 -2.15 -4.72
N LYS A 66 2.52 -2.55 -3.51
CA LYS A 66 1.61 -3.02 -2.49
C LYS A 66 1.35 -1.86 -1.54
N VAL A 67 0.09 -1.50 -1.31
CA VAL A 67 -0.24 -0.38 -0.45
C VAL A 67 -0.92 -0.88 0.82
N VAL A 68 -0.48 -0.37 1.97
CA VAL A 68 -1.05 -0.67 3.28
C VAL A 68 -1.51 0.65 3.89
N MET A 69 -2.67 0.67 4.53
CA MET A 69 -3.16 1.84 5.25
C MET A 69 -3.06 1.60 6.76
N THR A 70 -2.72 2.64 7.53
CA THR A 70 -2.72 2.57 9.00
C THR A 70 -4.12 2.34 9.55
N ARG A 71 -5.15 2.90 8.88
CA ARG A 71 -6.57 2.57 9.07
C ARG A 71 -7.32 2.58 7.74
N ASP A 72 -8.29 1.69 7.61
CA ASP A 72 -9.17 1.58 6.44
C ASP A 72 -10.64 1.90 6.76
N ARG A 73 -10.92 2.29 8.00
CA ARG A 73 -12.23 2.65 8.55
C ARG A 73 -12.10 3.78 9.57
N ASP A 74 -13.23 4.25 10.09
CA ASP A 74 -13.26 5.30 11.11
C ASP A 74 -12.96 4.73 12.49
N VAL A 75 -11.68 4.59 12.81
CA VAL A 75 -11.17 4.12 14.11
C VAL A 75 -10.02 4.99 14.57
N GLN A 76 -9.89 5.16 15.89
CA GLN A 76 -8.75 5.87 16.46
C GLN A 76 -7.48 5.01 16.39
N MET A 77 -6.43 5.58 15.79
CA MET A 77 -5.07 5.03 15.74
C MET A 77 -4.16 5.90 16.62
N ARG A 78 -3.49 5.31 17.63
CA ARG A 78 -2.51 6.07 18.42
C ARG A 78 -1.32 6.39 17.52
N LEU A 79 -0.66 7.53 17.74
CA LEU A 79 0.50 7.92 16.91
C LEU A 79 1.63 6.89 16.89
N ARG A 80 1.79 6.11 17.97
CA ARG A 80 2.82 5.05 18.05
C ARG A 80 2.46 3.77 17.27
N ASP A 81 1.18 3.61 16.93
CA ASP A 81 0.66 2.44 16.22
C ASP A 81 0.60 2.71 14.70
N ARG A 82 0.92 3.94 14.26
CA ARG A 82 0.93 4.37 12.86
C ARG A 82 2.26 4.05 12.18
#